data_AF-A0A812KAU0-F1
#
_entry.id   AF-A0A812KAU0-F1
#
_cell.length_a   1.000
_cell.length_b   1.000
_cell.length_c   1.000
_cell.angle_alpha   90.00
_cell.angle_beta   90.00
_cell.angle_gamma   90.00
#
_symmetry.space_group_name_H-M   'P 1'
#
loop_
_entity.id
_entity.type
_entity.pdbx_description
1 polymer ?
#
loop_
_entity_poly.entity_id
_entity_poly.type
_entity_poly.pdbx_seq_one_letter_code
_entity_poly.pdbx_strand_id
1 'polypeptide(L)'
;MAYQGAAVGTFHCKGLPCLLWCFANRTRRGHTAFKKASPKLDLKAATAAPPLLHADEFKSWCVEALQTNKSSAAFQINEDGVWNTYFLPYARICDQRTLEYGIGDKFFLMKHDTTYTCSAENFKMLQLPGKTFSATIYLNGAGCGCNVGFYLVAMPAWPPGDFSDCYCDANCEGENCCNEFDLNNMNTHALQVTNHLCGDPPTRWNCSANGSPVMRFTTALFGPGNANTIDTEHPFNYSVQFRETDSESVLVTVQQGEKVISNTMANSALSSMWPQLSRGMVLVFDYWESIDLTWLDAPSCQVPSYCSGNKVQVSNVHITTNGLNTTLPTAHSVQSWHTATSPCTATAAAPCT
;
A
#
# COMPACT_ATOMS: atom_id res chain seq x y z
N MET A 1 -23.76 25.75 -53.89
CA MET A 1 -22.86 25.22 -54.94
C MET A 1 -22.69 23.73 -54.68
N ALA A 2 -23.13 22.92 -55.63
CA ALA A 2 -23.17 21.46 -55.58
C ALA A 2 -21.97 20.84 -56.31
N TYR A 3 -21.69 19.56 -56.02
CA TYR A 3 -21.19 18.44 -56.86
C TYR A 3 -20.53 17.41 -55.91
N GLN A 4 -21.14 16.24 -55.61
CA GLN A 4 -21.11 14.94 -56.35
C GLN A 4 -19.69 14.49 -56.74
N GLY A 5 -19.23 13.25 -56.51
CA GLY A 5 -19.90 11.96 -56.77
C GLY A 5 -19.19 10.72 -56.20
N ALA A 6 -19.76 9.56 -56.52
CA ALA A 6 -19.54 8.23 -55.94
C ALA A 6 -18.95 7.21 -56.94
N ALA A 7 -18.43 6.06 -56.44
CA ALA A 7 -18.34 4.72 -57.06
C ALA A 7 -17.85 3.76 -55.95
N VAL A 8 -18.43 2.62 -55.55
CA VAL A 8 -19.01 1.39 -56.16
C VAL A 8 -18.02 0.52 -56.94
N GLY A 9 -17.73 -0.67 -56.39
CA GLY A 9 -17.10 -1.81 -57.07
C GLY A 9 -17.16 -3.07 -56.20
N THR A 10 -17.77 -4.14 -56.73
CA THR A 10 -18.06 -5.43 -56.07
C THR A 10 -17.47 -6.64 -56.83
N PHE A 11 -17.33 -7.75 -56.09
CA PHE A 11 -17.25 -9.18 -56.47
C PHE A 11 -15.94 -9.77 -57.04
N HIS A 12 -15.39 -10.79 -56.38
CA HIS A 12 -15.53 -12.22 -56.81
C HIS A 12 -14.91 -13.22 -55.81
N CYS A 13 -15.69 -14.25 -55.43
CA CYS A 13 -15.25 -15.49 -54.76
C CYS A 13 -15.20 -16.66 -55.77
N LYS A 14 -14.13 -17.45 -55.74
CA LYS A 14 -13.97 -18.84 -56.25
C LYS A 14 -12.87 -19.46 -55.36
N GLY A 15 -12.86 -20.68 -54.84
CA GLY A 15 -13.50 -21.96 -55.16
C GLY A 15 -12.39 -23.04 -55.20
N LEU A 16 -12.37 -23.94 -54.18
CA LEU A 16 -11.94 -25.37 -54.08
C LEU A 16 -10.99 -26.01 -55.14
N PRO A 17 -10.22 -27.10 -54.85
CA PRO A 17 -10.71 -28.31 -54.16
C PRO A 17 -9.75 -29.14 -53.26
N CYS A 18 -10.39 -30.11 -52.62
CA CYS A 18 -9.87 -31.25 -51.85
C CYS A 18 -8.83 -32.11 -52.57
N LEU A 19 -7.95 -32.75 -51.78
CA LEU A 19 -7.37 -34.05 -52.12
C LEU A 19 -7.18 -34.92 -50.86
N LEU A 20 -7.97 -36.00 -50.85
CA LEU A 20 -7.84 -37.20 -50.04
C LEU A 20 -6.49 -37.87 -50.31
N TRP A 21 -5.76 -38.33 -49.30
CA TRP A 21 -4.92 -39.53 -49.39
C TRP A 21 -4.97 -40.29 -48.05
N CYS A 22 -5.62 -41.46 -48.08
CA CYS A 22 -5.47 -42.51 -47.07
C CYS A 22 -4.20 -43.30 -47.38
N PHE A 23 -3.36 -43.56 -46.38
CA PHE A 23 -2.62 -44.81 -46.30
C PHE A 23 -2.52 -45.26 -44.84
N ALA A 24 -3.00 -46.47 -44.60
CA ALA A 24 -2.85 -47.19 -43.35
C ALA A 24 -1.47 -47.86 -43.32
N ASN A 25 -0.79 -47.86 -42.16
CA ASN A 25 -0.40 -49.13 -41.55
C ASN A 25 0.02 -49.04 -40.08
N ARG A 26 -0.31 -50.12 -39.39
CA ARG A 26 -0.05 -50.53 -38.00
C ARG A 26 1.42 -50.38 -37.57
N THR A 27 1.64 -50.06 -36.28
CA THR A 27 2.22 -51.01 -35.29
C THR A 27 2.13 -50.53 -33.83
N ARG A 28 1.47 -51.35 -33.01
CA ARG A 28 1.77 -51.83 -31.63
C ARG A 28 2.37 -50.92 -30.55
N ARG A 29 1.62 -50.93 -29.43
CA ARG A 29 1.99 -51.15 -28.01
C ARG A 29 2.71 -50.03 -27.26
N GLY A 30 2.06 -49.57 -26.20
CA GLY A 30 2.66 -48.83 -25.09
C GLY A 30 1.61 -48.18 -24.20
N HIS A 31 0.86 -48.99 -23.46
CA HIS A 31 -0.02 -48.50 -22.39
C HIS A 31 0.81 -47.98 -21.22
N THR A 32 0.70 -46.69 -20.92
CA THR A 32 0.86 -46.17 -19.55
C THR A 32 -0.25 -45.14 -19.29
N ALA A 33 -1.11 -45.48 -18.34
CA ALA A 33 -2.26 -44.69 -17.94
C ALA A 33 -1.81 -43.49 -17.11
N PHE A 34 -1.94 -42.28 -17.64
CA PHE A 34 -1.96 -41.07 -16.82
C PHE A 34 -3.40 -40.85 -16.33
N LYS A 35 -3.68 -41.25 -15.09
CA LYS A 35 -4.86 -40.77 -14.35
C LYS A 35 -4.69 -39.27 -14.15
N LYS A 36 -5.43 -38.48 -14.93
CA LYS A 36 -5.62 -37.04 -14.71
C LYS A 36 -6.50 -36.89 -13.46
N ALA A 37 -5.87 -36.73 -12.30
CA ALA A 37 -6.56 -36.31 -11.10
C ALA A 37 -6.89 -34.82 -11.25
N SER A 38 -8.16 -34.50 -11.47
CA SER A 38 -8.67 -33.15 -11.31
C SER A 38 -8.45 -32.72 -9.86
N PRO A 39 -7.74 -31.62 -9.57
CA PRO A 39 -7.72 -31.09 -8.21
C PRO A 39 -9.13 -30.59 -7.91
N LYS A 40 -9.78 -31.22 -6.92
CA LYS A 40 -10.96 -30.64 -6.27
C LYS A 40 -10.47 -29.36 -5.58
N LEU A 41 -10.87 -28.21 -6.10
CA LEU A 41 -10.71 -26.93 -5.45
C LEU A 41 -11.60 -26.96 -4.20
N ASP A 42 -10.99 -27.01 -3.02
CA ASP A 42 -11.70 -26.92 -1.76
C ASP A 42 -12.09 -25.46 -1.52
N LEU A 43 -13.33 -25.12 -1.86
CA LEU A 43 -13.89 -23.77 -1.75
C LEU A 43 -14.28 -23.47 -0.29
N LYS A 44 -13.29 -23.38 0.60
CA LYS A 44 -13.47 -22.89 1.98
C LYS A 44 -12.24 -22.16 2.50
N ALA A 45 -11.89 -21.02 1.89
CA ALA A 45 -10.96 -20.07 2.50
C ALA A 45 -11.05 -18.70 1.82
N ALA A 46 -12.17 -17.99 1.95
CA ALA A 46 -12.23 -16.57 1.65
C ALA A 46 -13.50 -15.98 2.28
N THR A 47 -13.38 -15.55 3.54
CA THR A 47 -14.14 -14.45 4.19
C THR A 47 -13.97 -14.61 5.70
N ALA A 48 -12.83 -14.18 6.21
CA ALA A 48 -12.74 -13.76 7.60
C ALA A 48 -11.95 -12.45 7.57
N ALA A 49 -12.61 -11.36 7.95
CA ALA A 49 -11.88 -10.20 8.43
C ALA A 49 -10.94 -10.69 9.54
N PRO A 50 -9.70 -10.16 9.63
CA PRO A 50 -8.84 -10.50 10.75
C PRO A 50 -9.62 -10.25 12.06
N PRO A 51 -9.58 -11.18 13.03
CA PRO A 51 -10.31 -11.02 14.27
C PRO A 51 -9.94 -9.69 14.93
N LEU A 52 -10.94 -9.03 15.51
CA LEU A 52 -10.75 -7.87 16.38
C LEU A 52 -9.79 -8.29 17.51
N LEU A 53 -8.55 -7.83 17.44
CA LEU A 53 -7.55 -8.10 18.47
C LEU A 53 -7.82 -7.17 19.66
N HIS A 54 -8.00 -7.75 20.85
CA HIS A 54 -8.23 -7.01 22.08
C HIS A 54 -6.92 -6.38 22.59
N ALA A 55 -7.03 -5.19 23.20
CA ALA A 55 -5.90 -4.40 23.73
C ALA A 55 -4.96 -5.17 24.69
N ASP A 56 -5.47 -6.18 25.40
CA ASP A 56 -4.74 -6.90 26.45
C ASP A 56 -3.73 -7.93 25.91
N GLU A 57 -3.74 -8.25 24.61
CA GLU A 57 -2.78 -9.15 23.96
C GLU A 57 -1.53 -8.43 23.39
N PHE A 58 -1.44 -7.10 23.52
CA PHE A 58 -0.39 -6.28 22.88
C PHE A 58 0.83 -5.97 23.75
N LYS A 59 1.15 -6.84 24.73
CA LYS A 59 2.47 -6.81 25.38
C LYS A 59 3.54 -7.17 24.35
N SER A 60 4.11 -6.15 23.70
CA SER A 60 5.26 -6.22 22.80
C SER A 60 5.23 -7.40 21.83
N TRP A 61 4.78 -7.18 20.58
CA TRP A 61 4.92 -8.16 19.50
C TRP A 61 6.37 -8.66 19.33
N CYS A 62 7.32 -7.81 19.69
CA CYS A 62 8.69 -8.18 19.95
C CYS A 62 8.82 -8.84 21.33
N VAL A 63 8.38 -10.09 21.47
CA VAL A 63 8.85 -10.94 22.59
C VAL A 63 10.39 -10.99 22.50
N GLU A 64 11.11 -11.21 23.60
CA GLU A 64 12.56 -11.38 23.66
C GLU A 64 13.06 -12.54 22.76
N ALA A 65 12.96 -12.38 21.44
CA ALA A 65 13.65 -13.19 20.47
C ALA A 65 15.12 -12.88 20.70
N LEU A 66 15.80 -13.87 21.28
CA LEU A 66 17.25 -13.91 21.47
C LEU A 66 17.91 -13.36 20.20
N GLN A 67 18.45 -12.13 20.29
CA GLN A 67 19.32 -11.53 19.28
C GLN A 67 20.61 -12.35 19.21
N THR A 68 20.52 -13.52 18.61
CA THR A 68 21.65 -14.38 18.33
C THR A 68 22.16 -13.99 16.95
N ASN A 69 23.13 -13.08 16.98
CA ASN A 69 23.89 -12.53 15.86
C ASN A 69 23.24 -11.39 15.09
N LYS A 70 24.03 -10.31 15.01
CA LYS A 70 23.91 -9.05 14.26
C LYS A 70 23.72 -9.20 12.72
N SER A 71 23.05 -10.23 12.23
CA SER A 71 23.01 -10.56 10.81
C SER A 71 21.58 -10.59 10.25
N SER A 72 21.34 -9.69 9.29
CA SER A 72 20.14 -9.46 8.48
C SER A 72 18.93 -8.84 9.19
N ALA A 73 18.77 -7.53 9.03
CA ALA A 73 17.50 -6.85 9.30
C ALA A 73 16.53 -7.04 8.11
N ALA A 74 16.32 -8.31 7.74
CA ALA A 74 15.42 -8.71 6.67
C ALA A 74 13.99 -8.32 7.05
N PHE A 75 13.34 -7.56 6.18
CA PHE A 75 12.00 -7.02 6.37
C PHE A 75 11.13 -7.39 5.17
N GLN A 76 9.97 -7.98 5.43
CA GLN A 76 9.05 -8.47 4.42
C GLN A 76 7.93 -7.48 4.15
N ILE A 77 7.70 -7.18 2.88
CA ILE A 77 6.57 -6.40 2.39
C ILE A 77 5.75 -7.30 1.46
N ASN A 78 4.43 -7.29 1.64
CA ASN A 78 3.52 -8.00 0.76
C ASN A 78 3.16 -7.11 -0.44
N GLU A 79 3.66 -7.44 -1.62
CA GLU A 79 3.34 -6.75 -2.87
C GLU A 79 2.35 -7.61 -3.66
N ASP A 80 1.11 -7.13 -3.81
CA ASP A 80 0.05 -7.82 -4.56
C ASP A 80 -0.17 -9.30 -4.15
N GLY A 81 -0.10 -9.58 -2.85
CA GLY A 81 -0.28 -10.91 -2.28
C GLY A 81 1.00 -11.74 -2.16
N VAL A 82 2.14 -11.25 -2.68
CA VAL A 82 3.44 -11.93 -2.62
C VAL A 82 4.34 -11.29 -1.57
N TRP A 83 4.85 -12.07 -0.62
CA TRP A 83 5.83 -11.59 0.35
C TRP A 83 7.22 -11.50 -0.29
N ASN A 84 7.75 -10.29 -0.41
CA ASN A 84 9.11 -10.01 -0.86
C ASN A 84 9.98 -9.58 0.33
N THR A 85 11.25 -9.98 0.31
CA THR A 85 12.22 -9.64 1.34
C THR A 85 13.08 -8.45 0.91
N TYR A 86 13.13 -7.45 1.77
CA TYR A 86 13.97 -6.26 1.71
C TYR A 86 14.82 -6.17 2.99
N PHE A 87 15.58 -5.09 3.15
CA PHE A 87 16.45 -4.90 4.30
C PHE A 87 16.28 -3.50 4.88
N LEU A 88 16.28 -3.41 6.20
CA LEU A 88 16.33 -2.18 6.98
C LEU A 88 17.58 -2.24 7.87
N PRO A 89 18.80 -1.98 7.34
CA PRO A 89 20.04 -2.21 8.06
C PRO A 89 20.03 -1.65 9.49
N TYR A 90 20.50 -2.45 10.45
CA TYR A 90 20.48 -2.17 11.90
C TYR A 90 19.12 -2.13 12.60
N ALA A 91 18.00 -2.22 11.87
CA ALA A 91 16.68 -2.20 12.47
C ALA A 91 16.41 -3.44 13.34
N ARG A 92 15.61 -3.25 14.40
CA ARG A 92 15.06 -4.35 15.17
C ARG A 92 13.80 -4.88 14.47
N ILE A 93 13.95 -6.04 13.83
CA ILE A 93 12.84 -6.76 13.19
C ILE A 93 12.49 -8.00 14.00
N CYS A 94 11.22 -8.17 14.37
CA CYS A 94 10.82 -9.17 15.38
C CYS A 94 10.32 -10.49 14.79
N ASP A 95 9.68 -10.46 13.63
CA ASP A 95 9.05 -11.61 12.95
C ASP A 95 9.16 -11.49 11.42
N GLN A 96 10.22 -10.81 10.95
CA GLN A 96 10.41 -10.34 9.57
C GLN A 96 9.40 -9.31 9.07
N ARG A 97 8.31 -9.03 9.80
CA ARG A 97 7.19 -8.19 9.32
C ARG A 97 6.87 -7.03 10.24
N THR A 98 7.44 -7.03 11.44
CA THR A 98 7.27 -6.02 12.47
C THR A 98 8.60 -5.33 12.69
N LEU A 99 8.64 -4.05 12.31
CA LEU A 99 9.69 -3.10 12.65
C LEU A 99 9.37 -2.48 14.00
N GLU A 100 10.33 -2.52 14.92
CA GLU A 100 10.29 -1.72 16.15
C GLU A 100 11.41 -0.68 16.11
N TYR A 101 11.07 0.58 16.36
CA TYR A 101 12.02 1.70 16.29
C TYR A 101 11.68 2.80 17.29
N GLY A 102 12.70 3.57 17.68
CA GLY A 102 12.64 4.61 18.70
C GLY A 102 13.29 5.92 18.24
N ILE A 103 13.36 6.88 19.15
CA ILE A 103 13.97 8.19 18.88
C ILE A 103 15.41 8.04 18.39
N GLY A 104 15.74 8.72 17.29
CA GLY A 104 17.04 8.72 16.63
C GLY A 104 17.21 7.63 15.57
N ASP A 105 16.24 6.72 15.43
CA ASP A 105 16.28 5.69 14.39
C ASP A 105 15.79 6.25 13.04
N LYS A 106 16.61 6.11 11.99
CA LYS A 106 16.26 6.36 10.59
C LYS A 106 16.66 5.17 9.72
N PHE A 107 15.70 4.58 9.02
CA PHE A 107 15.93 3.39 8.18
C PHE A 107 15.44 3.60 6.76
N PHE A 108 16.24 3.17 5.80
CA PHE A 108 15.90 3.20 4.37
C PHE A 108 15.54 1.79 3.91
N LEU A 109 14.50 1.66 3.08
CA LEU A 109 14.14 0.38 2.49
C LEU A 109 15.12 -0.03 1.39
N MET A 110 15.98 -1.01 1.71
CA MET A 110 17.06 -1.49 0.83
C MET A 110 16.70 -2.82 0.14
N LYS A 111 17.20 -3.02 -1.08
CA LYS A 111 17.20 -4.33 -1.76
C LYS A 111 18.31 -5.25 -1.27
N HIS A 112 19.38 -4.68 -0.71
CA HIS A 112 20.55 -5.40 -0.23
C HIS A 112 20.81 -5.01 1.23
N ASP A 113 21.40 -5.93 2.01
CA ASP A 113 21.88 -5.63 3.36
C ASP A 113 23.13 -4.75 3.28
N THR A 114 22.93 -3.44 3.10
CA THR A 114 23.99 -2.44 2.94
C THR A 114 23.54 -1.10 3.47
N THR A 115 24.47 -0.33 4.01
CA THR A 115 24.24 1.03 4.51
C THR A 115 24.71 2.09 3.50
N TYR A 116 25.14 1.68 2.30
CA TYR A 116 25.61 2.62 1.28
C TYR A 116 24.43 3.29 0.58
N THR A 117 24.19 4.56 0.90
CA THR A 117 23.02 5.33 0.46
C THR A 117 23.23 6.09 -0.85
N CYS A 118 24.42 6.05 -1.45
CA CYS A 118 24.75 6.82 -2.65
C CYS A 118 24.58 6.06 -3.97
N SER A 119 23.94 4.89 -3.93
CA SER A 119 23.58 4.13 -5.14
C SER A 119 22.08 3.86 -5.18
N ALA A 120 21.41 4.34 -6.23
CA ALA A 120 20.00 4.09 -6.45
C ALA A 120 19.65 2.60 -6.55
N GLU A 121 20.60 1.76 -6.99
CA GLU A 121 20.41 0.32 -7.12
C GLU A 121 20.23 -0.37 -5.77
N ASN A 122 20.76 0.21 -4.69
CA ASN A 122 20.65 -0.35 -3.34
C ASN A 122 19.25 -0.19 -2.76
N PHE A 123 18.47 0.80 -3.20
CA PHE A 123 17.14 1.06 -2.65
C PHE A 123 16.05 0.27 -3.37
N LYS A 124 14.99 -0.04 -2.62
CA LYS A 124 13.69 -0.38 -3.21
C LYS A 124 12.94 0.93 -3.49
N MET A 125 13.00 1.36 -4.75
CA MET A 125 12.22 2.49 -5.24
C MET A 125 10.74 2.10 -5.34
N LEU A 126 9.89 2.71 -4.51
CA LEU A 126 8.45 2.48 -4.50
C LEU A 126 7.75 3.36 -5.51
N GLN A 127 7.08 2.74 -6.48
CA GLN A 127 6.22 3.39 -7.47
C GLN A 127 4.78 3.24 -7.00
N LEU A 128 4.27 4.24 -6.30
CA LEU A 128 2.96 4.17 -5.63
C LEU A 128 1.75 4.65 -6.44
N PRO A 129 1.84 5.45 -7.53
CA PRO A 129 0.69 5.76 -8.36
C PRO A 129 -0.06 4.50 -8.78
N GLY A 130 -1.39 4.51 -8.63
CA GLY A 130 -2.22 3.36 -8.90
C GLY A 130 -2.09 2.24 -7.86
N LYS A 131 -1.48 2.49 -6.70
CA LYS A 131 -1.35 1.52 -5.59
C LYS A 131 -1.84 2.09 -4.25
N THR A 132 -1.95 1.21 -3.28
CA THR A 132 -2.24 1.49 -1.87
C THR A 132 -1.11 0.94 -1.02
N PHE A 133 -0.44 1.80 -0.27
CA PHE A 133 0.42 1.41 0.85
C PHE A 133 -0.45 1.22 2.08
N SER A 134 -0.26 0.15 2.86
CA SER A 134 -0.93 -0.02 4.15
C SER A 134 -0.06 -0.74 5.16
N ALA A 135 -0.27 -0.45 6.44
CA ALA A 135 0.42 -1.08 7.56
C ALA A 135 -0.47 -1.09 8.81
N THR A 136 -0.13 -1.92 9.80
CA THR A 136 -0.66 -1.81 11.15
C THR A 136 0.35 -1.06 12.03
N ILE A 137 -0.10 -0.02 12.71
CA ILE A 137 0.74 0.87 13.52
C ILE A 137 0.33 0.77 14.98
N TYR A 138 1.33 0.70 15.86
CA TYR A 138 1.17 0.85 17.29
C TYR A 138 2.14 1.92 17.81
N LEU A 139 1.58 3.05 18.25
CA LEU A 139 2.36 4.20 18.71
C LEU A 139 2.89 4.05 20.13
N ASN A 140 2.35 3.11 20.91
CA ASN A 140 2.86 2.78 22.25
C ASN A 140 3.10 4.00 23.15
N GLY A 141 2.21 5.01 23.08
CA GLY A 141 2.35 6.23 23.89
C GLY A 141 3.44 7.21 23.41
N ALA A 142 3.94 7.10 22.17
CA ALA A 142 4.70 8.16 21.51
C ALA A 142 3.79 9.38 21.29
N GLY A 143 3.69 10.24 22.31
CA GLY A 143 2.77 11.37 22.38
C GLY A 143 3.40 12.73 22.07
N CYS A 144 3.03 13.77 22.82
CA CYS A 144 3.48 15.14 22.56
C CYS A 144 5.00 15.25 22.42
N GLY A 145 5.46 16.00 21.41
CA GLY A 145 6.88 16.20 21.14
C GLY A 145 7.56 15.05 20.39
N CYS A 146 6.89 13.91 20.20
CA CYS A 146 7.33 12.84 19.32
C CYS A 146 6.88 13.10 17.88
N ASN A 147 7.74 12.81 16.89
CA ASN A 147 7.33 12.64 15.49
C ASN A 147 7.73 11.25 15.00
N VAL A 148 6.73 10.39 14.86
CA VAL A 148 6.84 9.06 14.27
C VAL A 148 6.44 9.17 12.80
N GLY A 149 7.41 9.02 11.92
CA GLY A 149 7.26 9.20 10.49
C GLY A 149 7.58 7.93 9.71
N PHE A 150 6.89 7.77 8.59
CA PHE A 150 7.47 7.14 7.43
C PHE A 150 7.04 7.90 6.18
N TYR A 151 7.97 8.05 5.25
CA TYR A 151 7.84 8.98 4.14
C TYR A 151 8.63 8.49 2.93
N LEU A 152 8.43 9.15 1.80
CA LEU A 152 9.10 8.86 0.55
C LEU A 152 10.01 10.02 0.18
N VAL A 153 11.25 9.74 -0.20
CA VAL A 153 12.19 10.76 -0.70
C VAL A 153 12.78 10.34 -2.05
N ALA A 154 13.04 11.32 -2.91
CA ALA A 154 13.65 11.12 -4.22
C ALA A 154 15.19 10.95 -4.13
N MET A 155 15.63 10.04 -3.26
CA MET A 155 17.02 9.62 -3.08
C MET A 155 17.52 8.73 -4.24
N PRO A 156 18.84 8.61 -4.44
CA PRO A 156 19.90 9.33 -3.72
C PRO A 156 20.10 10.75 -4.23
N ALA A 157 20.52 11.66 -3.34
CA ALA A 157 21.10 12.93 -3.75
C ALA A 157 22.59 12.78 -4.12
N TRP A 158 23.13 13.75 -4.87
CA TRP A 158 24.55 13.81 -5.18
C TRP A 158 25.01 15.26 -5.32
N PRO A 159 26.18 15.65 -4.76
CA PRO A 159 27.14 14.83 -3.99
C PRO A 159 26.63 14.40 -2.60
N PRO A 160 27.36 13.55 -1.84
CA PRO A 160 27.03 13.27 -0.45
C PRO A 160 26.98 14.56 0.38
N GLY A 161 26.06 14.61 1.33
CA GLY A 161 25.83 15.75 2.22
C GLY A 161 26.75 15.77 3.43
N ASP A 162 26.41 16.60 4.41
CA ASP A 162 27.22 16.83 5.63
C ASP A 162 27.46 15.56 6.45
N PHE A 163 26.54 14.60 6.39
CA PHE A 163 26.63 13.32 7.10
C PHE A 163 27.38 12.24 6.32
N SER A 164 28.03 12.61 5.21
CA SER A 164 28.73 11.68 4.28
C SER A 164 27.81 10.60 3.70
N ASP A 165 26.51 10.85 3.70
CA ASP A 165 25.49 10.03 3.07
C ASP A 165 24.82 10.78 1.91
N CYS A 166 24.01 10.09 1.13
CA CYS A 166 23.25 10.68 0.03
C CYS A 166 21.77 10.82 0.37
N TYR A 167 21.47 11.01 1.67
CA TYR A 167 20.14 11.38 2.13
C TYR A 167 19.76 12.77 1.60
N CYS A 168 18.48 12.97 1.41
CA CYS A 168 17.88 14.24 1.03
C CYS A 168 16.41 14.26 1.44
N ASP A 169 15.88 15.45 1.67
CA ASP A 169 14.46 15.71 1.90
C ASP A 169 14.10 17.13 1.43
N ALA A 170 12.86 17.56 1.66
CA ALA A 170 12.44 18.89 1.24
C ALA A 170 12.89 20.02 2.19
N ASN A 171 13.38 19.68 3.38
CA ASN A 171 14.00 20.63 4.32
C ASN A 171 15.48 20.85 4.00
N CYS A 172 16.04 20.03 3.12
CA CYS A 172 17.46 20.01 2.77
C CYS A 172 18.34 19.75 4.00
N GLU A 173 17.95 18.78 4.82
CA GLU A 173 18.76 18.31 5.93
C GLU A 173 20.10 17.76 5.40
N GLY A 174 21.21 18.18 6.01
CA GLY A 174 22.56 17.78 5.56
C GLY A 174 22.94 18.34 4.18
N GLU A 175 22.35 19.47 3.77
CA GLU A 175 22.62 20.22 2.52
C GLU A 175 22.11 19.59 1.22
N ASN A 176 21.40 18.46 1.29
CA ASN A 176 20.85 17.77 0.13
C ASN A 176 19.32 17.90 0.05
N CYS A 177 18.83 18.47 -1.04
CA CYS A 177 17.40 18.69 -1.27
C CYS A 177 16.82 17.66 -2.22
N CYS A 178 15.61 17.16 -1.97
CA CYS A 178 14.84 16.41 -2.96
C CYS A 178 13.35 16.41 -2.67
N ASN A 179 12.55 15.98 -3.65
CA ASN A 179 11.11 15.80 -3.48
C ASN A 179 10.84 14.82 -2.34
N GLU A 180 9.83 15.13 -1.54
CA GLU A 180 9.43 14.34 -0.37
C GLU A 180 7.90 14.21 -0.33
N PHE A 181 7.43 13.03 0.04
CA PHE A 181 6.02 12.78 0.31
C PHE A 181 5.91 12.08 1.65
N ASP A 182 5.48 12.82 2.66
CA ASP A 182 5.18 12.26 3.97
C ASP A 182 3.94 11.40 3.88
N LEU A 183 4.12 10.07 3.88
CA LEU A 183 3.00 9.17 4.08
C LEU A 183 2.37 9.46 5.44
N ASN A 184 3.17 9.72 6.46
CA ASN A 184 2.71 10.32 7.70
C ASN A 184 3.80 11.08 8.46
N ASN A 185 3.36 12.08 9.21
CA ASN A 185 4.01 12.54 10.44
C ASN A 185 2.98 12.41 11.56
N MET A 186 3.27 11.66 12.61
CA MET A 186 2.28 11.39 13.64
C MET A 186 2.84 11.19 15.05
N ASN A 187 1.97 11.35 16.02
CA ASN A 187 2.11 10.88 17.39
C ASN A 187 0.71 10.51 17.92
N THR A 188 0.55 10.17 19.20
CA THR A 188 -0.77 9.77 19.71
C THR A 188 -1.84 10.87 19.60
N HIS A 189 -1.47 12.13 19.37
CA HIS A 189 -2.41 13.25 19.34
C HIS A 189 -2.64 13.87 17.96
N ALA A 190 -1.79 13.53 16.99
CA ALA A 190 -1.81 14.17 15.70
C ALA A 190 -1.42 13.20 14.59
N LEU A 191 -2.08 13.35 13.44
CA LEU A 191 -1.73 12.69 12.20
C LEU A 191 -1.82 13.70 11.07
N GLN A 192 -0.69 13.86 10.37
CA GLN A 192 -0.55 14.70 9.19
C GLN A 192 0.03 13.88 8.03
N VAL A 193 -0.41 14.20 6.81
CA VAL A 193 0.15 13.68 5.55
C VAL A 193 0.48 14.88 4.69
N THR A 194 1.68 14.91 4.12
CA THR A 194 2.22 16.13 3.51
C THR A 194 2.91 15.86 2.19
N ASN A 195 2.59 16.67 1.18
CA ASN A 195 3.30 16.65 -0.10
C ASN A 195 4.33 17.77 -0.13
N HIS A 196 5.60 17.45 -0.32
CA HIS A 196 6.69 18.42 -0.39
C HIS A 196 7.35 18.41 -1.77
N LEU A 197 6.81 19.21 -2.69
CA LEU A 197 7.34 19.34 -4.04
C LEU A 197 8.59 20.25 -4.06
N CYS A 198 9.60 19.83 -4.81
CA CYS A 198 10.80 20.61 -5.15
C CYS A 198 10.87 20.92 -6.64
N GLY A 199 11.57 22.00 -6.98
CA GLY A 199 11.98 22.29 -8.35
C GLY A 199 13.01 21.29 -8.88
N ASP A 200 13.37 21.44 -10.16
CA ASP A 200 14.42 20.66 -10.83
C ASP A 200 15.49 21.61 -11.41
N PRO A 201 16.72 21.63 -10.90
CA PRO A 201 17.22 20.83 -9.77
C PRO A 201 16.63 21.29 -8.42
N PRO A 202 16.55 20.39 -7.41
CA PRO A 202 16.04 20.74 -6.09
C PRO A 202 17.03 21.63 -5.32
N THR A 203 16.51 22.64 -4.62
CA THR A 203 17.28 23.57 -3.77
C THR A 203 16.42 23.99 -2.57
N ARG A 204 17.06 24.47 -1.49
CA ARG A 204 16.36 24.98 -0.29
C ARG A 204 15.33 26.07 -0.59
N TRP A 205 15.49 26.79 -1.70
CA TRP A 205 14.60 27.88 -2.12
C TRP A 205 13.42 27.44 -2.98
N ASN A 206 13.49 26.25 -3.58
CA ASN A 206 12.45 25.74 -4.48
C ASN A 206 11.78 24.45 -3.98
N CYS A 207 12.18 23.95 -2.81
CA CYS A 207 11.48 22.92 -2.07
C CYS A 207 10.40 23.52 -1.18
N SER A 208 9.20 22.95 -1.23
CA SER A 208 8.08 23.36 -0.40
C SER A 208 8.25 22.81 1.02
N ALA A 209 9.09 23.44 1.85
CA ALA A 209 9.37 22.97 3.21
C ALA A 209 8.10 22.85 4.08
N ASN A 210 7.11 23.73 3.90
CA ASN A 210 5.83 23.67 4.62
C ASN A 210 4.81 22.70 4.00
N GLY A 211 5.09 22.20 2.79
CA GLY A 211 4.23 21.29 2.04
C GLY A 211 3.00 21.94 1.39
N SER A 212 2.47 21.26 0.37
CA SER A 212 1.20 21.57 -0.29
C SER A 212 0.76 20.39 -1.18
N PRO A 213 -0.41 19.76 -0.93
CA PRO A 213 -1.32 19.99 0.19
C PRO A 213 -0.76 19.41 1.49
N VAL A 214 -1.29 19.92 2.60
CA VAL A 214 -1.14 19.34 3.94
C VAL A 214 -2.51 18.81 4.37
N MET A 215 -2.61 17.51 4.64
CA MET A 215 -3.82 16.89 5.18
C MET A 215 -3.63 16.63 6.67
N ARG A 216 -4.61 17.00 7.50
CA ARG A 216 -4.61 16.73 8.94
C ARG A 216 -5.88 16.02 9.37
N PHE A 217 -5.77 15.17 10.37
CA PHE A 217 -6.92 14.64 11.10
C PHE A 217 -7.12 15.43 12.38
N THR A 218 -8.38 15.70 12.72
CA THR A 218 -8.72 16.43 13.96
C THR A 218 -8.57 15.51 15.17
N THR A 219 -8.33 16.11 16.32
CA THR A 219 -8.14 15.38 17.59
C THR A 219 -9.35 14.52 17.96
N ALA A 220 -10.57 14.93 17.63
CA ALA A 220 -11.79 14.12 17.85
C ALA A 220 -11.86 12.86 16.96
N LEU A 221 -11.18 12.85 15.82
CA LEU A 221 -11.11 11.70 14.93
C LEU A 221 -9.97 10.75 15.32
N PHE A 222 -8.82 11.30 15.73
CA PHE A 222 -7.60 10.57 16.00
C PHE A 222 -6.93 11.12 17.27
N GLY A 223 -6.84 10.32 18.32
CA GLY A 223 -6.30 10.73 19.61
C GLY A 223 -6.32 9.60 20.64
N PRO A 224 -5.75 9.80 21.85
CA PRO A 224 -5.75 8.77 22.88
C PRO A 224 -7.12 8.65 23.56
N GLY A 225 -7.52 7.41 23.83
CA GLY A 225 -8.72 7.07 24.56
C GLY A 225 -9.97 6.92 23.69
N ASN A 226 -10.96 6.24 24.25
CA ASN A 226 -12.18 5.82 23.58
C ASN A 226 -13.14 6.95 23.14
N ALA A 227 -12.89 8.18 23.57
CA ALA A 227 -13.65 9.36 23.17
C ALA A 227 -13.38 9.73 21.70
N ASN A 228 -12.25 9.30 21.14
CA ASN A 228 -11.89 9.53 19.75
C ASN A 228 -12.40 8.40 18.85
N THR A 229 -12.55 8.70 17.55
CA THR A 229 -12.95 7.67 16.58
C THR A 229 -11.86 6.62 16.42
N ILE A 230 -10.59 7.02 16.37
CA ILE A 230 -9.44 6.12 16.43
C ILE A 230 -8.73 6.36 17.76
N ASP A 231 -8.68 5.33 18.59
CA ASP A 231 -7.99 5.35 19.87
C ASP A 231 -6.52 4.94 19.68
N THR A 232 -5.62 5.90 19.78
CA THR A 232 -4.18 5.69 19.56
C THR A 232 -3.47 4.97 20.71
N GLU A 233 -4.15 4.70 21.83
CA GLU A 233 -3.63 3.81 22.89
C GLU A 233 -3.60 2.35 22.44
N HIS A 234 -4.23 2.05 21.31
CA HIS A 234 -4.30 0.74 20.70
C HIS A 234 -3.83 0.77 19.24
N PRO A 235 -3.42 -0.39 18.70
CA PRO A 235 -3.03 -0.47 17.29
C PRO A 235 -4.19 -0.14 16.34
N PHE A 236 -3.83 0.33 15.17
CA PHE A 236 -4.77 0.66 14.10
C PHE A 236 -4.18 0.31 12.73
N ASN A 237 -5.06 0.06 11.77
CA ASN A 237 -4.69 -0.10 10.37
C ASN A 237 -4.65 1.27 9.70
N TYR A 238 -3.59 1.51 8.95
CA TYR A 238 -3.31 2.75 8.25
C TYR A 238 -3.12 2.46 6.77
N SER A 239 -3.70 3.28 5.89
CA SER A 239 -3.53 3.11 4.45
C SER A 239 -3.50 4.44 3.70
N VAL A 240 -2.68 4.50 2.65
CA VAL A 240 -2.50 5.63 1.74
C VAL A 240 -2.69 5.11 0.32
N GLN A 241 -3.79 5.48 -0.30
CA GLN A 241 -4.18 5.08 -1.64
C GLN A 241 -3.90 6.23 -2.63
N PHE A 242 -3.00 5.99 -3.58
CA PHE A 242 -2.65 6.92 -4.65
C PHE A 242 -3.54 6.66 -5.86
N ARG A 243 -4.52 7.55 -6.06
CA ARG A 243 -5.59 7.39 -7.04
C ARG A 243 -5.25 8.09 -8.35
N GLU A 244 -5.22 7.30 -9.41
CA GLU A 244 -5.11 7.77 -10.80
C GLU A 244 -6.53 7.93 -11.36
N THR A 245 -7.24 8.93 -10.86
CA THR A 245 -8.54 9.35 -11.39
C THR A 245 -8.37 10.49 -12.40
N ASP A 246 -9.46 11.11 -12.87
CA ASP A 246 -9.42 12.29 -13.75
C ASP A 246 -8.58 13.46 -13.18
N SER A 247 -8.38 13.47 -11.86
CA SER A 247 -7.38 14.26 -11.14
C SER A 247 -6.59 13.37 -10.18
N GLU A 248 -5.27 13.54 -10.10
CA GLU A 248 -4.45 12.82 -9.12
C GLU A 248 -4.86 13.18 -7.68
N SER A 249 -5.09 12.17 -6.86
CA SER A 249 -5.45 12.38 -5.45
C SER A 249 -4.91 11.27 -4.56
N VAL A 250 -4.74 11.58 -3.29
CA VAL A 250 -4.33 10.62 -2.27
C VAL A 250 -5.43 10.51 -1.22
N LEU A 251 -5.97 9.31 -1.03
CA LEU A 251 -6.88 8.97 0.06
C LEU A 251 -6.09 8.34 1.20
N VAL A 252 -6.23 8.90 2.39
CA VAL A 252 -5.73 8.30 3.63
C VAL A 252 -6.91 7.71 4.38
N THR A 253 -6.79 6.46 4.84
CA THR A 253 -7.80 5.78 5.68
C THR A 253 -7.14 5.19 6.91
N VAL A 254 -7.73 5.46 8.07
CA VAL A 254 -7.34 4.89 9.35
C VAL A 254 -8.51 4.08 9.87
N GLN A 255 -8.26 2.83 10.27
CA GLN A 255 -9.28 1.89 10.69
C GLN A 255 -8.88 1.18 11.99
N GLN A 256 -9.83 1.12 12.93
CA GLN A 256 -9.70 0.39 14.18
C GLN A 256 -10.99 -0.38 14.45
N GLY A 257 -10.99 -1.67 14.09
CA GLY A 257 -12.21 -2.48 14.07
C GLY A 257 -13.24 -1.93 13.08
N GLU A 258 -14.45 -1.67 13.56
CA GLU A 258 -15.55 -1.06 12.77
C GLU A 258 -15.41 0.46 12.62
N LYS A 259 -14.53 1.10 13.40
CA LYS A 259 -14.33 2.55 13.35
C LYS A 259 -13.40 2.89 12.20
N VAL A 260 -13.83 3.79 11.31
CA VAL A 260 -13.08 4.20 10.11
C VAL A 260 -13.14 5.71 9.98
N ILE A 261 -11.99 6.33 9.75
CA ILE A 261 -11.86 7.73 9.33
C ILE A 261 -11.08 7.78 8.03
N SER A 262 -11.44 8.71 7.15
CA SER A 262 -10.74 8.88 5.88
C SER A 262 -10.77 10.33 5.43
N ASN A 263 -9.72 10.76 4.75
CA ASN A 263 -9.65 12.08 4.15
C ASN A 263 -8.87 12.02 2.82
N THR A 264 -9.13 12.95 1.91
CA THR A 264 -8.51 12.99 0.57
C THR A 264 -7.79 14.31 0.37
N MET A 265 -6.58 14.26 -0.19
CA MET A 265 -5.81 15.44 -0.58
C MET A 265 -5.63 15.45 -2.09
N ALA A 266 -5.84 16.63 -2.67
CA ALA A 266 -5.69 16.91 -4.08
C ALA A 266 -5.42 18.40 -4.26
N ASN A 267 -4.40 18.73 -5.05
CA ASN A 267 -4.19 20.06 -5.63
C ASN A 267 -3.17 19.95 -6.77
N SER A 268 -2.88 21.07 -7.44
CA SER A 268 -1.92 21.11 -8.55
C SER A 268 -0.48 20.76 -8.15
N ALA A 269 -0.08 21.02 -6.90
CA ALA A 269 1.25 20.67 -6.40
C ALA A 269 1.40 19.15 -6.21
N LEU A 270 0.35 18.46 -5.75
CA LEU A 270 0.30 17.00 -5.72
C LEU A 270 0.31 16.40 -7.13
N SER A 271 -0.47 16.95 -8.07
CA SER A 271 -0.38 16.52 -9.47
C SER A 271 1.04 16.70 -10.03
N SER A 272 1.75 17.75 -9.63
CA SER A 272 3.14 17.99 -10.05
C SER A 272 4.14 17.05 -9.36
N MET A 273 3.79 16.43 -8.24
CA MET A 273 4.58 15.39 -7.56
C MET A 273 4.46 14.03 -8.27
N TRP A 274 3.37 13.79 -9.01
CA TRP A 274 3.08 12.49 -9.61
C TRP A 274 4.20 11.89 -10.46
N PRO A 275 4.94 12.67 -11.29
CA PRO A 275 6.10 12.16 -12.01
C PRO A 275 7.22 11.63 -11.09
N GLN A 276 7.41 12.23 -9.91
CA GLN A 276 8.39 11.78 -8.91
C GLN A 276 7.96 10.42 -8.33
N LEU A 277 6.70 10.35 -7.87
CA LEU A 277 6.09 9.14 -7.35
C LEU A 277 6.08 8.00 -8.40
N SER A 278 5.91 8.34 -9.67
CA SER A 278 5.91 7.39 -10.79
C SER A 278 7.29 6.83 -11.11
N ARG A 279 8.35 7.65 -11.03
CA ARG A 279 9.74 7.19 -11.17
C ARG A 279 10.13 6.26 -10.02
N GLY A 280 9.52 6.49 -8.87
CA GLY A 280 9.72 5.75 -7.64
C GLY A 280 10.57 6.54 -6.66
N MET A 281 10.31 6.33 -5.38
CA MET A 281 10.97 7.03 -4.27
C MET A 281 11.33 6.04 -3.17
N VAL A 282 12.31 6.38 -2.34
CA VAL A 282 12.78 5.51 -1.25
C VAL A 282 11.86 5.67 -0.06
N LEU A 283 11.36 4.55 0.49
CA LEU A 283 10.67 4.54 1.77
C LEU A 283 11.66 4.69 2.91
N VAL A 284 11.38 5.65 3.79
CA VAL A 284 12.14 5.95 4.99
C VAL A 284 11.24 5.78 6.20
N PHE A 285 11.72 5.10 7.23
CA PHE A 285 11.15 5.14 8.58
C PHE A 285 12.01 6.03 9.44
N ASP A 286 11.40 6.96 10.16
CA ASP A 286 12.12 7.97 10.94
C ASP A 286 11.37 8.26 12.22
N TYR A 287 12.09 8.37 13.33
CA TYR A 287 11.51 8.79 14.59
C TYR A 287 12.46 9.75 15.29
N TRP A 288 11.99 10.99 15.43
CA TRP A 288 12.70 12.05 16.12
C TRP A 288 11.79 12.79 17.11
N GLU A 289 12.37 13.71 17.88
CA GLU A 289 11.67 14.50 18.88
C GLU A 289 12.05 15.98 18.81
N SER A 290 11.14 16.83 19.27
CA SER A 290 11.42 18.25 19.51
C SER A 290 10.60 18.73 20.71
N ILE A 291 11.17 19.67 21.45
CA ILE A 291 10.45 20.37 22.54
C ILE A 291 9.34 21.28 22.01
N ASP A 292 9.46 21.70 20.75
CA ASP A 292 8.47 22.46 20.01
C ASP A 292 8.13 21.72 18.70
N LEU A 293 7.01 21.01 18.75
CA LEU A 293 6.44 20.27 17.62
C LEU A 293 5.05 20.82 17.26
N THR A 294 4.81 22.11 17.55
CA THR A 294 3.49 22.74 17.43
C THR A 294 2.91 22.73 16.02
N TRP A 295 3.76 22.66 15.00
CA TRP A 295 3.33 22.51 13.61
C TRP A 295 2.58 21.20 13.35
N LEU A 296 2.79 20.18 14.19
CA LEU A 296 2.12 18.89 14.17
C LEU A 296 1.04 18.78 15.26
N ASP A 297 1.38 19.03 16.53
CA ASP A 297 0.60 18.54 17.68
C ASP A 297 0.02 19.63 18.61
N ALA A 298 0.16 20.91 18.26
CA ALA A 298 -0.33 22.04 19.07
C ALA A 298 -1.80 21.94 19.53
N PRO A 299 -2.76 21.37 18.77
CA PRO A 299 -4.15 21.29 19.23
C PRO A 299 -4.35 20.50 20.53
N SER A 300 -3.43 19.59 20.86
CA SER A 300 -3.49 18.77 22.08
C SER A 300 -2.28 18.93 23.00
N CYS A 301 -1.17 19.46 22.48
CA CYS A 301 0.10 19.50 23.18
C CYS A 301 0.51 20.94 23.52
N GLN A 302 1.09 21.11 24.70
CA GLN A 302 1.64 22.39 25.15
C GLN A 302 3.15 22.43 24.89
N VAL A 303 3.69 23.64 24.73
CA VAL A 303 5.14 23.86 24.65
C VAL A 303 5.66 24.35 26.01
N PRO A 304 6.78 23.81 26.51
CA PRO A 304 7.54 22.69 25.97
C PRO A 304 6.83 21.36 26.17
N SER A 305 6.97 20.45 25.22
CA SER A 305 6.60 19.03 25.39
C SER A 305 7.84 18.15 25.33
N TYR A 306 7.75 16.95 25.87
CA TYR A 306 8.86 16.00 25.88
C TYR A 306 8.33 14.64 25.43
N CYS A 307 8.98 14.06 24.43
CA CYS A 307 8.59 12.77 23.92
C CYS A 307 8.80 11.70 24.99
N SER A 308 7.89 10.72 25.07
CA SER A 308 7.95 9.66 26.07
C SER A 308 9.15 8.72 25.89
N GLY A 309 9.76 8.70 24.70
CA GLY A 309 10.84 7.77 24.34
C GLY A 309 10.39 6.33 24.12
N ASN A 310 9.09 6.07 24.17
CA ASN A 310 8.56 4.73 23.93
C ASN A 310 8.79 4.32 22.47
N LYS A 311 9.24 3.08 22.27
CA LYS A 311 9.40 2.53 20.93
C LYS A 311 8.05 2.23 20.31
N VAL A 312 7.95 2.49 19.01
CA VAL A 312 6.75 2.23 18.20
C VAL A 312 6.92 0.97 17.38
N GLN A 313 5.80 0.44 16.88
CA GLN A 313 5.80 -0.72 16.00
C GLN A 313 5.03 -0.43 14.73
N VAL A 314 5.61 -0.81 13.59
CA VAL A 314 4.96 -0.84 12.28
C VAL A 314 5.06 -2.27 11.75
N SER A 315 3.92 -2.86 11.42
CA SER A 315 3.86 -4.24 10.96
C SER A 315 2.98 -4.43 9.74
N ASN A 316 3.05 -5.62 9.15
CA ASN A 316 2.16 -6.07 8.08
C ASN A 316 2.07 -5.02 6.96
N VAL A 317 3.23 -4.64 6.42
CA VAL A 317 3.27 -3.67 5.32
C VAL A 317 2.83 -4.36 4.03
N HIS A 318 1.82 -3.77 3.39
CA HIS A 318 1.32 -4.18 2.09
C HIS A 318 1.42 -3.04 1.08
N ILE A 319 1.72 -3.40 -0.17
CA ILE A 319 1.60 -2.53 -1.34
C ILE A 319 0.69 -3.26 -2.33
N THR A 320 -0.51 -2.75 -2.53
CA THR A 320 -1.53 -3.40 -3.35
C THR A 320 -1.90 -2.50 -4.52
N THR A 321 -1.92 -3.04 -5.73
CA THR A 321 -2.36 -2.35 -6.94
C THR A 321 -3.86 -2.08 -6.86
N ASN A 322 -4.24 -0.82 -7.07
CA ASN A 322 -5.63 -0.38 -7.03
C ASN A 322 -6.40 -1.04 -8.17
N GLY A 323 -7.65 -1.43 -7.92
CA GLY A 323 -8.48 -2.07 -8.94
C GLY A 323 -8.11 -3.53 -9.26
N LEU A 324 -7.05 -4.09 -8.65
CA LEU A 324 -7.00 -5.53 -8.40
C LEU A 324 -8.08 -5.86 -7.34
N ASN A 325 -9.34 -5.83 -7.77
CA ASN A 325 -10.33 -6.71 -7.19
C ASN A 325 -9.79 -8.13 -7.41
N THR A 326 -9.13 -8.69 -6.40
CA THR A 326 -9.37 -10.10 -6.13
C THR A 326 -10.88 -10.24 -6.14
N THR A 327 -11.39 -11.01 -7.09
CA THR A 327 -12.78 -11.45 -7.11
C THR A 327 -13.09 -12.05 -5.73
N LEU A 328 -13.58 -11.24 -4.80
CA LEU A 328 -14.54 -11.72 -3.82
C LEU A 328 -15.75 -12.16 -4.64
N PRO A 329 -16.30 -13.36 -4.39
CA PRO A 329 -17.47 -13.82 -5.11
C PRO A 329 -18.59 -12.81 -4.86
N THR A 330 -19.03 -12.16 -5.93
CA THR A 330 -20.24 -11.34 -5.95
C THR A 330 -21.39 -12.23 -5.51
N ALA A 331 -21.85 -12.00 -4.28
CA ALA A 331 -23.19 -12.39 -3.88
C ALA A 331 -24.16 -11.61 -4.78
N HIS A 332 -24.59 -12.23 -5.88
CA HIS A 332 -25.73 -11.74 -6.62
C HIS A 332 -26.99 -12.05 -5.81
N SER A 333 -27.69 -10.96 -5.54
CA SER A 333 -29.02 -10.84 -4.99
C SER A 333 -30.05 -11.79 -5.61
N VAL A 334 -30.75 -12.49 -4.73
CA VAL A 334 -32.21 -12.68 -4.66
C VAL A 334 -32.98 -12.53 -5.99
N GLN A 335 -33.54 -13.64 -6.46
CA GLN A 335 -34.82 -13.61 -7.17
C GLN A 335 -35.85 -14.39 -6.36
N SER A 336 -36.88 -13.66 -5.96
CA SER A 336 -38.05 -14.01 -5.17
C SER A 336 -38.91 -15.11 -5.78
N TRP A 337 -39.35 -16.10 -4.99
CA TRP A 337 -40.62 -16.81 -5.22
C TRP A 337 -41.25 -17.31 -3.90
N HIS A 338 -42.20 -16.55 -3.37
CA HIS A 338 -43.40 -17.05 -2.67
C HIS A 338 -44.57 -16.66 -3.58
N THR A 339 -45.63 -17.42 -3.87
CA THR A 339 -46.24 -18.64 -3.30
C THR A 339 -47.33 -19.03 -4.31
N ALA A 340 -47.63 -20.32 -4.50
CA ALA A 340 -48.99 -20.89 -4.46
C ALA A 340 -49.08 -22.27 -5.12
N THR A 341 -49.68 -23.16 -4.35
CA THR A 341 -50.22 -24.49 -4.62
C THR A 341 -51.28 -24.55 -5.72
N SER A 342 -51.27 -25.56 -6.59
CA SER A 342 -52.19 -26.73 -6.61
C SER A 342 -52.19 -27.44 -7.99
N PRO A 343 -52.58 -28.73 -8.07
CA PRO A 343 -52.24 -29.64 -9.18
C PRO A 343 -53.37 -29.81 -10.20
N CYS A 344 -53.02 -30.16 -11.45
CA CYS A 344 -53.95 -30.77 -12.41
C CYS A 344 -53.23 -31.82 -13.27
N THR A 345 -53.57 -33.07 -12.96
CA THR A 345 -53.82 -34.23 -13.84
C THR A 345 -53.43 -34.13 -15.32
N ALA A 346 -52.57 -35.06 -15.76
CA ALA A 346 -52.47 -35.50 -17.14
C ALA A 346 -53.29 -36.79 -17.33
N THR A 347 -54.32 -36.72 -18.17
CA THR A 347 -55.09 -37.85 -18.68
C THR A 347 -54.54 -38.25 -20.05
N ALA A 348 -54.42 -39.55 -20.30
CA ALA A 348 -54.03 -40.13 -21.58
C ALA A 348 -55.19 -40.12 -22.59
N ALA A 349 -54.88 -39.95 -23.89
CA ALA A 349 -55.41 -40.71 -25.04
C ALA A 349 -54.90 -40.16 -26.39
N ALA A 350 -54.03 -40.93 -27.06
CA ALA A 350 -54.15 -41.56 -28.40
C ALA A 350 -54.69 -40.77 -29.65
N PRO A 351 -54.54 -41.27 -30.90
CA PRO A 351 -53.83 -40.54 -31.98
C PRO A 351 -54.68 -40.26 -33.24
N CYS A 352 -54.13 -39.44 -34.13
CA CYS A 352 -54.42 -39.28 -35.57
C CYS A 352 -53.11 -38.70 -36.16
N THR A 353 -52.42 -39.21 -37.18
CA THR A 353 -52.61 -40.18 -38.26
C THR A 353 -51.23 -40.70 -38.67
#